data_AF-A0A844H0R5-F1
#
_entry.id   AF-A0A844H0R5-F1
#
_cell.length_a   1.000
_cell.length_b   1.000
_cell.length_c   1.000
_cell.angle_alpha   90.00
_cell.angle_beta   90.00
_cell.angle_gamma   90.00
#
_symmetry.space_group_name_H-M   'P 1'
#
loop_
_entity.id
_entity.type
_entity.pdbx_description
1 polymer ?
#
loop_
_entity_poly.entity_id
_entity_poly.type
_entity_poly.pdbx_seq_one_letter_code
_entity_poly.pdbx_strand_id
1 'polypeptide(L)'
;MTHPEIPTDELERLAEQITPGPWSRNAENAFCNQIDGERDAICTDQFCYSPKDQQDANARAIALVPDLLRKSIEDDATIKAMRALLLAGCDLLAIESECLREGISIGGVMSPGPEDAHTVEAIREIEGWIASVKATLYPPTNEGDSHDD
;
A
#
# COMPACT_ATOMS: atom_id res chain seq x y z
N MET A 1 10.48 -20.78 0.29
CA MET A 1 9.35 -20.11 0.97
C MET A 1 8.15 -20.25 0.06
N THR A 2 7.18 -21.07 0.45
CA THR A 2 5.89 -21.14 -0.25
C THR A 2 5.14 -19.86 0.07
N HIS A 3 4.89 -19.03 -0.95
CA HIS A 3 4.05 -17.84 -0.79
C HIS A 3 2.68 -18.29 -0.26
N PRO A 4 2.15 -17.67 0.80
CA PRO A 4 0.80 -17.99 1.25
C PRO A 4 -0.16 -17.69 0.10
N GLU A 5 -0.96 -18.69 -0.26
CA GLU A 5 -1.94 -18.57 -1.33
C GLU A 5 -2.97 -17.51 -0.91
N ILE A 6 -3.02 -16.37 -1.61
CA ILE A 6 -3.98 -15.31 -1.31
C ILE A 6 -5.36 -15.75 -1.85
N PRO A 7 -6.40 -15.78 -1.00
CA PRO A 7 -7.76 -16.10 -1.44
C PRO A 7 -8.26 -15.17 -2.55
N THR A 8 -9.07 -15.70 -3.48
CA THR A 8 -9.58 -14.95 -4.65
C THR A 8 -10.42 -13.73 -4.24
N ASP A 9 -11.21 -13.83 -3.17
CA ASP A 9 -12.00 -12.73 -2.62
C ASP A 9 -11.13 -11.57 -2.10
N GLU A 10 -9.98 -11.88 -1.51
CA GLU A 10 -9.02 -10.87 -1.09
C GLU A 10 -8.34 -10.19 -2.29
N LEU A 11 -8.04 -10.94 -3.36
CA LEU A 11 -7.54 -10.38 -4.61
C LEU A 11 -8.57 -9.48 -5.31
N GLU A 12 -9.85 -9.86 -5.27
CA GLU A 12 -10.97 -9.04 -5.76
C GLU A 12 -11.11 -7.75 -4.95
N ARG A 13 -11.03 -7.83 -3.61
CA ARG A 13 -11.04 -6.66 -2.72
C ARG A 13 -9.88 -5.70 -3.02
N LEU A 14 -8.67 -6.24 -3.21
CA LEU A 14 -7.49 -5.44 -3.54
C LEU A 14 -7.62 -4.81 -4.94
N ALA A 15 -8.13 -5.57 -5.91
CA ALA A 15 -8.40 -5.07 -7.26
C ALA A 15 -9.33 -3.85 -7.25
N GLU A 16 -10.39 -3.89 -6.44
CA GLU A 16 -11.32 -2.77 -6.26
C GLU A 16 -10.64 -1.54 -5.64
N GLN A 17 -9.64 -1.72 -4.76
CA GLN A 17 -8.94 -0.60 -4.13
C GLN A 17 -7.92 0.10 -5.03
N ILE A 18 -7.31 -0.63 -5.97
CA ILE A 18 -6.22 -0.11 -6.82
C ILE A 18 -6.66 0.29 -8.22
N THR A 19 -7.85 -0.13 -8.66
CA THR A 19 -8.38 0.24 -9.99
C THR A 19 -8.68 1.73 -10.00
N PRO A 20 -7.88 2.58 -10.69
CA PRO A 20 -8.03 4.03 -10.59
C PRO A 20 -9.25 4.49 -11.39
N GLY A 21 -10.12 5.28 -10.77
CA GLY A 21 -11.19 6.05 -11.42
C GLY A 21 -12.52 5.96 -10.68
N PRO A 22 -13.53 6.75 -11.10
CA PRO A 22 -14.83 6.83 -10.46
C PRO A 22 -15.70 5.62 -10.84
N TRP A 23 -15.17 4.40 -10.72
CA TRP A 23 -15.88 3.21 -11.16
C TRP A 23 -16.67 2.63 -10.00
N SER A 24 -17.95 2.40 -10.24
CA SER A 24 -18.84 1.78 -9.26
C SER A 24 -19.61 0.64 -9.91
N ARG A 25 -19.90 -0.40 -9.12
CA ARG A 25 -20.75 -1.53 -9.53
C ARG A 25 -22.21 -1.13 -9.26
N ASN A 26 -23.06 -1.15 -10.29
CA ASN A 26 -24.48 -0.88 -10.12
C ASN A 26 -25.22 -2.12 -9.54
N ALA A 27 -26.52 -1.99 -9.29
CA ALA A 27 -27.36 -3.07 -8.78
C ALA A 27 -27.45 -4.32 -9.71
N GLU A 28 -27.03 -4.18 -10.96
CA GLU A 28 -27.02 -5.25 -11.97
C GLU A 28 -25.62 -5.85 -12.20
N ASN A 29 -24.65 -5.55 -11.35
CA ASN A 29 -23.24 -5.93 -11.50
C ASN A 29 -22.51 -5.36 -12.74
N ALA A 30 -23.03 -4.29 -13.34
CA ALA A 30 -22.33 -3.57 -14.40
C ALA A 30 -21.33 -2.55 -13.81
N PHE A 31 -20.16 -2.43 -14.44
CA PHE A 31 -19.13 -1.45 -14.07
C PHE A 31 -19.26 -0.18 -14.91
N CYS A 32 -19.45 0.96 -14.24
CA CYS A 32 -19.74 2.23 -14.90
C CYS A 32 -18.91 3.38 -14.32
N ASN A 33 -18.64 4.40 -15.15
CA ASN A 33 -18.11 5.69 -14.70
C ASN A 33 -19.18 6.45 -13.90
N GLN A 34 -18.89 6.88 -12.67
CA GLN A 34 -19.66 7.92 -11.98
C GLN A 34 -19.30 9.28 -12.57
N ILE A 35 -20.30 10.15 -12.63
CA ILE A 35 -20.19 11.48 -13.23
C ILE A 35 -19.75 12.51 -12.16
N ASP A 36 -19.88 12.16 -10.90
CA ASP A 36 -19.95 13.07 -9.75
C ASP A 36 -18.60 13.32 -9.08
N GLY A 37 -17.61 12.44 -9.32
CA GLY A 37 -16.30 12.51 -8.65
C GLY A 37 -16.32 12.12 -7.16
N GLU A 38 -17.46 11.71 -6.61
CA GLU A 38 -17.58 11.23 -5.23
C GLU A 38 -17.47 9.69 -5.16
N ARG A 39 -16.40 9.21 -4.54
CA ARG A 39 -16.02 7.79 -4.40
C ARG A 39 -17.12 6.88 -3.82
N ASP A 40 -18.07 7.44 -3.07
CA ASP A 40 -19.07 6.70 -2.28
C ASP A 40 -20.52 6.87 -2.81
N ALA A 41 -20.75 7.55 -3.93
CA ALA A 41 -22.10 7.71 -4.48
C ALA A 41 -22.63 6.39 -5.08
N ILE A 42 -23.81 5.95 -4.66
CA ILE A 42 -24.43 4.72 -5.16
C ILE A 42 -24.67 4.87 -6.68
N CYS A 43 -24.08 4.00 -7.52
CA CYS A 43 -24.44 3.91 -8.95
C CYS A 43 -25.88 3.38 -9.04
N THR A 44 -26.83 4.31 -9.01
CA THR A 44 -28.19 4.02 -9.42
C THR A 44 -28.25 4.16 -10.94
N ASP A 45 -29.15 3.43 -11.59
CA ASP A 45 -29.29 3.36 -13.05
C ASP A 45 -29.40 4.75 -13.73
N GLN A 46 -29.72 5.79 -12.96
CA GLN A 46 -29.81 7.19 -13.40
C GLN A 46 -28.45 7.88 -13.63
N PHE A 47 -27.35 7.40 -13.04
CA PHE A 47 -26.04 8.10 -13.04
C PHE A 47 -24.91 7.34 -13.76
N CYS A 48 -25.20 6.15 -14.28
CA CYS A 48 -24.22 5.30 -14.95
C CYS A 48 -24.32 5.48 -16.50
N TYR A 49 -23.62 6.46 -17.09
CA TYR A 49 -23.57 6.64 -18.57
C TYR A 49 -22.23 6.20 -19.16
N SER A 50 -22.14 4.92 -19.51
CA SER A 50 -21.12 4.42 -20.43
C SER A 50 -21.81 3.65 -21.56
N PRO A 51 -21.44 3.86 -22.83
CA PRO A 51 -21.82 2.96 -23.93
C PRO A 51 -21.53 1.50 -23.57
N LYS A 52 -22.38 0.56 -24.03
CA LYS A 52 -22.30 -0.86 -23.64
C LYS A 52 -20.93 -1.48 -23.93
N ASP A 53 -20.31 -1.11 -25.04
CA ASP A 53 -18.96 -1.51 -25.42
C ASP A 53 -17.89 -1.03 -24.41
N GLN A 54 -18.05 0.16 -23.83
CA GLN A 54 -17.17 0.65 -22.76
C GLN A 54 -17.42 -0.08 -21.45
N GLN A 55 -18.69 -0.35 -21.09
CA GLN A 55 -19.01 -1.15 -19.90
C GLN A 55 -18.40 -2.56 -20.02
N ASP A 56 -18.56 -3.20 -21.18
CA ASP A 56 -18.01 -4.53 -21.45
C ASP A 56 -16.46 -4.51 -21.45
N ALA A 57 -15.83 -3.44 -21.93
CA ALA A 57 -14.37 -3.25 -21.89
C ALA A 57 -13.85 -3.05 -20.45
N ASN A 58 -14.55 -2.24 -19.64
CA ASN A 58 -14.20 -2.00 -18.24
C ASN A 58 -14.37 -3.27 -17.41
N ALA A 59 -15.47 -4.00 -17.60
CA ALA A 59 -15.69 -5.29 -16.94
C ALA A 59 -14.57 -6.29 -17.28
N ARG A 60 -14.10 -6.32 -18.54
CA ARG A 60 -12.96 -7.15 -18.94
C ARG A 60 -11.65 -6.69 -18.27
N ALA A 61 -11.39 -5.38 -18.21
CA ALA A 61 -10.19 -4.85 -17.58
C ALA A 61 -10.15 -5.18 -16.07
N ILE A 62 -11.27 -4.99 -15.37
CA ILE A 62 -11.39 -5.29 -13.92
C ILE A 62 -11.26 -6.78 -13.66
N ALA A 63 -11.89 -7.62 -14.47
CA ALA A 63 -11.77 -9.08 -14.35
C ALA A 63 -10.34 -9.61 -14.48
N LEU A 64 -9.43 -8.84 -15.13
CA LEU A 64 -8.02 -9.20 -15.27
C LEU A 64 -7.17 -8.80 -14.05
N VAL A 65 -7.64 -7.89 -13.21
CA VAL A 65 -6.83 -7.36 -12.09
C VAL A 65 -6.46 -8.45 -11.08
N PRO A 66 -7.35 -9.37 -10.65
CA PRO A 66 -6.96 -10.46 -9.75
C PRO A 66 -5.85 -11.36 -10.30
N ASP A 67 -5.91 -11.69 -11.59
CA ASP A 67 -4.89 -12.50 -12.26
C ASP A 67 -3.56 -11.76 -12.41
N LEU A 68 -3.61 -10.45 -12.69
CA LEU A 68 -2.43 -9.59 -12.73
C LEU A 68 -1.80 -9.43 -11.35
N LEU A 69 -2.61 -9.26 -10.30
CA LEU A 69 -2.16 -9.24 -8.92
C LEU A 69 -1.48 -10.56 -8.54
N ARG A 70 -2.15 -11.68 -8.82
CA ARG A 70 -1.58 -13.02 -8.57
C ARG A 70 -0.25 -13.19 -9.30
N LYS A 71 -0.18 -12.84 -10.58
CA LYS A 71 1.05 -12.92 -11.36
C LYS A 71 2.15 -12.00 -10.82
N SER A 72 1.81 -10.80 -10.33
CA SER A 72 2.78 -9.88 -9.73
C SER A 72 3.32 -10.36 -8.39
N ILE A 73 2.52 -11.12 -7.64
CA ILE A 73 2.91 -11.77 -6.39
C ILE A 73 3.74 -13.04 -6.67
N GLU A 74 3.38 -13.80 -7.69
CA GLU A 74 4.14 -14.97 -8.13
C GLU A 74 5.46 -14.58 -8.82
N ASP A 75 5.53 -13.38 -9.39
CA ASP A 75 6.75 -12.84 -9.96
C ASP A 75 7.71 -12.36 -8.88
N ASP A 76 8.59 -13.29 -8.51
CA ASP A 76 9.74 -13.09 -7.63
C ASP A 76 10.56 -11.82 -7.97
N ALA A 77 10.64 -11.42 -9.24
CA ALA A 77 11.34 -10.20 -9.64
C ALA A 77 10.59 -8.93 -9.21
N THR A 78 9.26 -8.91 -9.36
CA THR A 78 8.40 -7.81 -8.93
C THR A 78 8.44 -7.66 -7.41
N ILE A 79 8.34 -8.76 -6.65
CA ILE A 79 8.50 -8.73 -5.19
C ILE A 79 9.88 -8.18 -4.79
N LYS A 80 10.97 -8.66 -5.42
CA LYS A 80 12.32 -8.18 -5.12
C LYS A 80 12.47 -6.68 -5.42
N ALA A 81 11.89 -6.20 -6.51
CA ALA A 81 11.90 -4.78 -6.86
C ALA A 81 11.13 -3.93 -5.84
N MET A 82 9.93 -4.34 -5.43
CA MET A 82 9.15 -3.64 -4.40
C MET A 82 9.89 -3.59 -3.06
N ARG A 83 10.52 -4.70 -2.65
CA ARG A 83 11.35 -4.75 -1.44
C ARG A 83 12.54 -3.80 -1.54
N ALA A 84 13.25 -3.78 -2.67
CA ALA A 84 14.36 -2.86 -2.90
C ALA A 84 13.91 -1.39 -2.84
N LEU A 85 12.75 -1.07 -3.39
CA LEU A 85 12.18 0.28 -3.33
C LEU A 85 11.85 0.71 -1.90
N LEU A 86 11.22 -0.17 -1.10
CA LEU A 86 10.94 0.08 0.30
C LEU A 86 12.22 0.33 1.11
N LEU A 87 13.26 -0.46 0.88
CA LEU A 87 14.56 -0.28 1.54
C LEU A 87 15.23 1.03 1.15
N ALA A 88 15.24 1.38 -0.14
CA ALA A 88 15.77 2.67 -0.59
C ALA A 88 14.99 3.85 0.02
N GLY A 89 13.67 3.72 0.16
CA GLY A 89 12.84 4.70 0.87
C GLY A 89 13.21 4.81 2.36
N CYS A 90 13.48 3.70 3.03
CA CYS A 90 13.98 3.71 4.41
C CYS A 90 15.33 4.44 4.53
N ASP A 91 16.27 4.22 3.59
CA ASP A 91 17.59 4.86 3.63
C ASP A 91 17.47 6.38 3.44
N LEU A 92 16.62 6.83 2.51
CA LEU A 92 16.35 8.26 2.29
C LEU A 92 15.72 8.92 3.53
N LEU A 93 14.72 8.27 4.12
CA LEU A 93 14.05 8.81 5.31
C LEU A 93 14.94 8.77 6.56
N ALA A 94 15.86 7.81 6.66
CA ALA A 94 16.86 7.80 7.72
C ALA A 94 17.76 9.05 7.63
N ILE A 95 18.25 9.39 6.43
CA ILE A 95 19.04 10.61 6.18
C ILE A 95 18.22 11.85 6.56
N GLU A 96 16.97 11.94 6.11
CA GLU A 96 16.09 13.07 6.44
C GLU A 96 15.89 13.20 7.96
N SER A 97 15.62 12.10 8.66
CA SER A 97 15.46 12.12 10.13
C SER A 97 16.72 12.58 10.86
N GLU A 98 17.90 12.26 10.33
CA GLU A 98 19.19 12.68 10.88
C GLU A 98 19.41 14.18 10.64
N CYS A 99 19.13 14.68 9.43
CA CYS A 99 19.19 16.11 9.13
C CYS A 99 18.23 16.92 10.01
N LEU A 100 16.99 16.45 10.23
CA LEU A 100 16.03 17.08 11.14
C LEU A 100 16.56 17.10 12.58
N ARG A 101 17.13 15.98 13.04
CA ARG A 101 17.72 15.87 14.37
C ARG A 101 18.87 16.85 14.56
N GLU A 102 19.78 16.94 13.60
CA GLU A 102 20.90 17.88 13.62
C GLU A 102 20.41 19.33 13.68
N GLY A 103 19.35 19.67 12.93
CA GLY A 103 18.77 21.01 12.88
C GLY A 103 18.24 21.52 14.23
N ILE A 104 17.77 20.60 15.09
CA ILE A 104 17.24 20.94 16.43
C ILE A 104 18.19 20.55 17.57
N SER A 105 19.38 20.04 17.28
CA SER A 105 20.31 19.57 18.31
C SER A 105 21.36 20.62 18.67
N ILE A 106 21.64 20.77 19.97
CA ILE A 106 22.73 21.59 20.49
C ILE A 106 23.67 20.67 21.28
N GLY A 107 24.92 20.55 20.83
CA GLY A 107 25.90 19.65 21.46
C GLY A 107 25.52 18.16 21.37
N GLY A 108 24.77 17.77 20.34
CA GLY A 108 24.32 16.39 20.13
C GLY A 108 23.08 16.00 20.95
N VAL A 109 22.47 16.95 21.66
CA VAL A 109 21.22 16.74 22.41
C VAL A 109 20.11 17.48 21.68
N MET A 110 19.04 16.78 21.32
CA MET A 110 17.84 17.41 20.72
C MET A 110 17.23 18.41 21.69
N SER A 111 16.85 19.57 21.16
CA SER A 111 16.16 20.62 21.89
C SER A 111 14.89 20.08 22.57
N PRO A 112 14.69 20.35 23.88
CA PRO A 112 13.43 20.08 24.57
C PRO A 112 12.42 21.23 24.44
N GLY A 113 12.72 22.25 23.62
CA GLY A 113 11.90 23.43 23.45
C GLY A 113 10.54 23.10 22.82
N PRO A 114 9.43 23.73 23.28
CA PRO A 114 8.12 23.51 22.68
C PRO A 114 8.07 23.88 21.18
N GLU A 115 8.94 24.79 20.72
CA GLU A 115 9.09 25.17 19.32
C GLU A 115 9.54 24.02 18.41
N ASP A 116 10.28 23.05 18.94
CA ASP A 116 10.84 21.91 18.20
C ASP A 116 10.02 20.63 18.36
N ALA A 117 8.92 20.67 19.14
CA ALA A 117 8.12 19.49 19.48
C ALA A 117 7.57 18.76 18.23
N HIS A 118 7.14 19.51 17.21
CA HIS A 118 6.65 18.95 15.96
C HIS A 118 7.77 18.26 15.16
N THR A 119 8.98 18.81 15.18
CA THR A 119 10.15 18.18 14.53
C THR A 119 10.52 16.88 15.23
N VAL A 120 10.45 16.84 16.57
CA VAL A 120 10.68 15.62 17.36
C VAL A 120 9.61 14.55 17.05
N GLU A 121 8.35 14.94 16.90
CA GLU A 121 7.27 14.03 16.51
C GLU A 121 7.50 13.46 15.11
N ALA A 122 7.81 14.32 14.12
CA ALA A 122 8.11 13.90 12.76
C ALA A 122 9.28 12.90 12.70
N ILE A 123 10.36 13.13 13.47
CA ILE A 123 11.48 12.19 13.58
C ILE A 123 11.00 10.83 14.09
N ARG A 124 10.17 10.80 15.15
CA ARG A 124 9.64 9.55 15.72
C ARG A 124 8.75 8.79 14.74
N GLU A 125 7.92 9.50 13.98
CA GLU A 125 7.06 8.89 12.96
C GLU A 125 7.90 8.26 11.84
N ILE A 126 8.92 8.98 11.36
CA ILE A 126 9.84 8.46 10.35
C ILE A 126 10.57 7.21 10.86
N GLU A 127 11.16 7.28 12.06
CA GLU A 127 11.89 6.15 12.65
C GLU A 127 10.98 4.95 12.93
N GLY A 128 9.75 5.20 13.40
CA GLY A 128 8.73 4.18 13.61
C GLY A 128 8.32 3.50 12.31
N TRP A 129 8.13 4.28 11.23
CA TRP A 129 7.83 3.73 9.91
C TRP A 129 8.99 2.88 9.36
N ILE A 130 10.23 3.36 9.44
CA ILE A 130 11.43 2.60 9.03
C ILE A 130 11.51 1.28 9.80
N ALA A 131 11.31 1.32 11.12
CA ALA A 131 11.34 0.11 11.95
C ALA A 131 10.23 -0.87 11.55
N SER A 132 9.02 -0.37 11.30
CA SER A 132 7.89 -1.18 10.84
C SER A 132 8.20 -1.87 9.51
N VAL A 133 8.69 -1.14 8.51
CA VAL A 133 9.06 -1.71 7.20
C VAL A 133 10.14 -2.78 7.35
N LYS A 134 11.20 -2.52 8.12
CA LYS A 134 12.28 -3.49 8.34
C LYS A 134 11.78 -4.76 9.04
N ALA A 135 10.90 -4.62 10.03
CA ALA A 135 10.29 -5.77 10.72
C ALA A 135 9.40 -6.61 9.78
N THR A 136 8.67 -5.97 8.87
CA THR A 136 7.88 -6.67 7.85
C THR A 136 8.76 -7.40 6.83
N LEU A 137 9.87 -6.80 6.41
CA LEU A 137 10.77 -7.39 5.41
C LEU A 137 11.69 -8.47 5.98
N TYR A 138 12.05 -8.35 7.25
CA TYR A 138 12.94 -9.26 7.97
C TYR A 138 12.28 -9.69 9.30
N PRO A 139 11.26 -10.56 9.25
CA PRO A 139 10.66 -11.07 10.46
C PRO A 139 11.70 -11.83 11.28
N PRO A 140 11.68 -11.73 12.62
CA PRO A 140 12.61 -12.46 13.46
C PRO A 140 12.45 -13.96 13.21
N THR A 141 13.55 -14.63 12.90
CA THR A 141 13.59 -16.10 12.85
C THR A 141 13.33 -16.62 14.26
N ASN A 142 12.19 -17.30 14.45
CA ASN A 142 11.96 -18.08 15.67
C ASN A 142 12.92 -19.27 15.65
N GLU A 143 14.13 -19.08 16.18
CA GLU A 143 14.99 -20.18 16.61
C GLU A 143 14.38 -20.78 17.87
N GLY A 144 13.51 -21.79 17.71
CA GLY A 144 12.81 -22.37 18.85
C GLY A 144 12.08 -23.67 18.57
N ASP A 145 12.50 -24.43 17.54
CA ASP A 145 12.00 -25.79 17.30
C ASP A 145 13.17 -26.78 17.27
N SER A 146 13.94 -26.80 18.36
CA SER A 146 14.76 -27.95 18.73
C SER A 146 13.93 -28.84 19.65
N HIS A 147 13.11 -29.71 19.04
CA HIS A 147 12.56 -30.87 19.73
C HIS A 147 13.60 -31.99 19.64
N ASP A 148 14.55 -31.98 20.59
CA ASP A 148 15.40 -33.14 20.87
C ASP A 148 14.68 -34.02 21.93
N ASP A 149 14.47 -35.27 21.53
CA ASP A 149 14.16 -36.52 22.26
C ASP A 149 12.88 -36.67 23.10
#